data_AF-A0A355G5C0-F1
#
_entry.id   AF-A0A355G5C0-F1
#
_cell.length_a   1.000
_cell.length_b   1.000
_cell.length_c   1.000
_cell.angle_alpha   90.00
_cell.angle_beta   90.00
_cell.angle_gamma   90.00
#
_symmetry.space_group_name_H-M   'P 1'
#
loop_
_entity.id
_entity.type
_entity.pdbx_description
1 polymer ?
#
loop_
_entity_poly.entity_id
_entity_poly.type
_entity_poly.pdbx_seq_one_letter_code
_entity_poly.pdbx_strand_id
1 'polypeptide(L)'
;MTDSTSSEKFKKRIVSLDQFRGYTVAGMFLVNYMGFFVACPVVLKHHNTYCSYADTIMPHFLFAVGFAYRLTFGRRVQTDGAVSAYLRVVRRLLGLVLVSLIIYRVSPVAKTWEELQSLGIWGAIADPLKRNWFQTLMHIAVTSLWITPVIRSRASVRIGFMVLSAVAHVILSYYFYFTWVNSPPNGIDGGPLGFLTWTIPAIIGTLACDWVVEAEGLPRVKPILFWSFALMLLGWAISCGTRLYNVPVAAQSTPANQRQKLASHPIIPDEAQLKAKQGEPLSEYLAEPPFVKPPEQDQRQWNYWMMSQRAGTLS
;
A
#
# COMPACT_ATOMS: atom_id res chain seq x y z
N MET A 1 -29.98 29.58 -0.88
CA MET A 1 -28.74 30.38 -1.08
C MET A 1 -27.46 29.63 -0.68
N THR A 2 -27.55 28.46 -0.03
CA THR A 2 -26.41 27.62 0.40
C THR A 2 -25.86 26.69 -0.69
N ASP A 3 -26.67 26.30 -1.68
CA ASP A 3 -26.27 25.39 -2.76
C ASP A 3 -25.36 26.03 -3.83
N SER A 4 -25.51 27.33 -4.09
CA SER A 4 -24.67 28.04 -5.07
C SER A 4 -23.23 28.20 -4.58
N THR A 5 -23.04 28.42 -3.28
CA THR A 5 -21.72 28.58 -2.65
C THR A 5 -20.93 27.27 -2.56
N SER A 6 -21.59 26.13 -2.33
CA SER A 6 -20.91 24.83 -2.34
C SER A 6 -20.48 24.45 -3.75
N SER A 7 -21.34 24.67 -4.75
CA SER A 7 -21.07 24.43 -6.17
C SER A 7 -19.84 25.19 -6.68
N GLU A 8 -19.69 26.47 -6.33
CA GLU A 8 -18.52 27.28 -6.72
C GLU A 8 -17.20 26.79 -6.08
N LYS A 9 -17.21 26.32 -4.83
CA LYS A 9 -16.01 25.72 -4.20
C LYS A 9 -15.53 24.48 -4.97
N PHE A 10 -16.46 23.70 -5.51
CA PHE A 10 -16.14 22.57 -6.38
C PHE A 10 -15.78 22.99 -7.82
N LYS A 11 -15.82 24.25 -8.25
CA LYS A 11 -15.34 24.63 -9.60
C LYS A 11 -13.87 25.04 -9.61
N LYS A 12 -13.36 25.56 -8.50
CA LYS A 12 -11.98 26.08 -8.42
C LYS A 12 -10.95 24.96 -8.59
N ARG A 13 -9.95 25.19 -9.44
CA ARG A 13 -8.80 24.30 -9.63
C ARG A 13 -7.85 24.43 -8.44
N ILE A 14 -7.41 23.31 -7.89
CA ILE A 14 -6.51 23.27 -6.73
C ILE A 14 -5.09 23.05 -7.25
N VAL A 15 -4.32 24.13 -7.39
CA VAL A 15 -2.96 24.11 -7.97
C VAL A 15 -1.99 23.26 -7.13
N SER A 16 -2.09 23.33 -5.80
CA SER A 16 -1.25 22.53 -4.90
C SER A 16 -1.43 21.02 -5.07
N LEU A 17 -2.65 20.57 -5.40
CA LEU A 17 -2.94 19.16 -5.69
C LEU A 17 -2.24 18.73 -6.99
N ASP A 18 -2.27 19.57 -8.02
CA ASP A 18 -1.59 19.28 -9.29
C ASP A 18 -0.06 19.23 -9.10
N GLN A 19 0.50 20.15 -8.31
CA GLN A 19 1.93 20.13 -7.94
C GLN A 19 2.30 18.87 -7.16
N PHE A 20 1.50 18.48 -6.16
CA PHE A 20 1.73 17.27 -5.37
C PHE A 20 1.69 16.01 -6.24
N ARG A 21 0.73 15.91 -7.17
CA ARG A 21 0.67 14.82 -8.15
C ARG A 21 1.91 14.82 -9.06
N GLY A 22 2.30 15.97 -9.58
CA GLY A 22 3.51 16.12 -10.39
C GLY A 22 4.77 15.66 -9.66
N TYR A 23 4.92 16.06 -8.39
CA TYR A 23 5.99 15.58 -7.51
C TYR A 23 5.99 14.05 -7.39
N THR A 24 4.85 13.43 -7.12
CA THR A 24 4.79 11.97 -6.98
C THR A 24 5.15 11.24 -8.27
N VAL A 25 4.75 11.76 -9.44
CA VAL A 25 5.12 11.17 -10.74
C VAL A 25 6.61 11.36 -11.03
N ALA A 26 7.17 12.54 -10.76
CA ALA A 26 8.60 12.77 -10.87
C ALA A 26 9.40 11.85 -9.93
N GLY A 27 8.91 11.66 -8.71
CA GLY A 27 9.45 10.71 -7.75
C GLY A 27 9.43 9.28 -8.26
N MET A 28 8.32 8.83 -8.88
CA MET A 28 8.23 7.50 -9.49
C MET A 28 9.30 7.31 -10.57
N PHE A 29 9.49 8.29 -11.45
CA PHE A 29 10.56 8.23 -12.45
C PHE A 29 11.94 8.15 -11.81
N LEU A 30 12.21 8.99 -10.80
CA LEU A 30 13.50 9.01 -10.12
C LEU A 30 13.83 7.65 -9.50
N VAL A 31 12.95 7.09 -8.68
CA VAL A 31 13.26 5.86 -7.93
C VAL A 31 13.28 4.63 -8.85
N ASN A 32 12.42 4.59 -9.88
CA ASN A 32 12.45 3.51 -10.87
C ASN A 32 13.70 3.59 -11.75
N TYR A 33 14.12 4.78 -12.18
CA TYR A 33 15.33 4.96 -12.97
C TYR A 33 16.59 4.66 -12.15
N MET A 34 16.68 5.22 -10.93
CA MET A 34 17.81 5.00 -10.04
C MET A 34 17.93 3.55 -9.57
N GLY A 35 16.82 2.80 -9.56
CA GLY A 35 16.80 1.37 -9.25
C GLY A 35 17.66 0.50 -10.19
N PHE A 36 17.96 0.95 -11.41
CA PHE A 36 18.79 0.22 -12.36
C PHE A 36 20.30 0.34 -12.11
N PHE A 37 20.74 1.31 -11.30
CA PHE A 37 22.16 1.56 -11.07
C PHE A 37 22.70 0.76 -9.88
N VAL A 38 23.87 0.14 -10.09
CA VAL A 38 24.61 -0.59 -9.05
C VAL A 38 24.95 0.34 -7.89
N ALA A 39 25.60 1.47 -8.19
CA ALA A 39 25.91 2.54 -7.26
C ALA A 39 24.75 3.55 -7.17
N CYS A 40 23.66 3.17 -6.50
CA CYS A 40 22.54 4.06 -6.22
C CYS A 40 22.35 4.19 -4.69
N PRO A 41 22.13 5.42 -4.16
CA PRO A 41 21.93 5.65 -2.74
C PRO A 41 20.84 4.75 -2.17
N VAL A 42 21.13 4.14 -1.03
CA VAL A 42 20.23 3.21 -0.31
C VAL A 42 18.84 3.82 -0.14
N VAL A 43 18.74 5.12 0.19
CA VAL A 43 17.45 5.78 0.41
C VAL A 43 16.53 5.81 -0.82
N LEU A 44 17.08 5.69 -2.03
CA LEU A 44 16.34 5.71 -3.30
C LEU A 44 15.98 4.30 -3.81
N LYS A 45 16.35 3.24 -3.08
CA LYS A 45 16.03 1.85 -3.42
C LYS A 45 14.94 1.32 -2.51
N HIS A 46 14.09 0.47 -3.07
CA HIS A 46 13.08 -0.25 -2.31
C HIS A 46 13.73 -1.24 -1.35
N HIS A 47 13.38 -1.10 -0.07
CA HIS A 47 13.76 -2.06 0.95
C HIS A 47 12.52 -2.83 1.40
N ASN A 48 12.64 -4.16 1.42
CA ASN A 48 11.52 -5.03 1.81
C ASN A 48 11.49 -5.28 3.33
N THR A 49 12.17 -4.43 4.11
CA THR A 49 12.37 -4.60 5.55
C THR A 49 12.28 -3.28 6.34
N TYR A 50 12.43 -2.12 5.70
CA TYR A 50 12.29 -0.81 6.30
C TYR A 50 11.81 0.21 5.26
N CYS A 51 11.26 1.33 5.73
CA CYS A 51 10.81 2.42 4.86
C CYS A 51 12.00 3.14 4.22
N SER A 52 11.98 3.29 2.90
CA SER A 52 12.86 4.17 2.12
C SER A 52 12.07 5.34 1.52
N TYR A 53 12.75 6.32 0.92
CA TYR A 53 12.06 7.37 0.16
C TYR A 53 11.22 6.78 -0.98
N ALA A 54 11.72 5.74 -1.65
CA ALA A 54 11.02 5.06 -2.74
C ALA A 54 9.67 4.46 -2.30
N ASP A 55 9.61 3.95 -1.07
CA ASP A 55 8.39 3.34 -0.52
C ASP A 55 7.30 4.37 -0.19
N THR A 56 7.66 5.66 -0.07
CA THR A 56 6.68 6.74 0.19
C THR A 56 5.93 7.20 -1.06
N ILE A 57 6.51 7.01 -2.24
CA ILE A 57 6.02 7.62 -3.49
C ILE A 57 4.64 7.11 -3.87
N MET A 58 4.42 5.79 -3.86
CA MET A 58 3.14 5.22 -4.24
C MET A 58 2.00 5.53 -3.24
N PRO A 59 2.18 5.43 -1.91
CA PRO A 59 1.18 5.92 -0.96
C PRO A 59 0.83 7.39 -1.18
N HIS A 60 1.82 8.27 -1.42
CA HIS A 60 1.56 9.68 -1.73
C HIS A 60 0.72 9.85 -3.01
N PHE A 61 1.05 9.10 -4.07
CA PHE A 61 0.28 9.14 -5.31
C PHE A 61 -1.17 8.66 -5.09
N LEU A 62 -1.38 7.57 -4.37
CA LEU A 62 -2.71 7.03 -4.06
C LEU A 62 -3.53 7.97 -3.18
N PHE A 63 -2.89 8.66 -2.23
CA PHE A 63 -3.53 9.75 -1.49
C PHE A 63 -4.04 10.84 -2.45
N ALA A 64 -3.21 11.27 -3.40
CA ALA A 64 -3.61 12.27 -4.39
C ALA A 64 -4.74 11.76 -5.31
N VAL A 65 -4.71 10.48 -5.71
CA VAL A 65 -5.77 9.82 -6.47
C VAL A 65 -7.08 9.81 -5.68
N GLY A 66 -7.05 9.41 -4.41
CA GLY A 66 -8.23 9.40 -3.55
C GLY A 66 -8.83 10.80 -3.36
N PHE A 67 -7.97 11.80 -3.12
CA PHE A 67 -8.37 13.20 -3.05
C PHE A 67 -9.06 13.65 -4.35
N ALA A 68 -8.38 13.48 -5.49
CA ALA A 68 -8.90 13.87 -6.79
C ALA A 68 -10.18 13.10 -7.15
N TYR A 69 -10.28 11.85 -6.74
CA TYR A 69 -11.46 11.02 -6.98
C TYR A 69 -12.67 11.56 -6.21
N ARG A 70 -12.55 11.82 -4.91
CA ARG A 70 -13.62 12.44 -4.11
C ARG A 70 -14.07 13.78 -4.70
N LEU A 71 -13.11 14.63 -5.06
CA LEU A 71 -13.38 15.94 -5.65
C LEU A 71 -14.13 15.86 -6.98
N THR A 72 -13.66 15.02 -7.90
CA THR A 72 -14.24 14.89 -9.25
C THR A 72 -15.56 14.15 -9.26
N PHE A 73 -15.73 13.17 -8.36
CA PHE A 73 -16.97 12.43 -8.23
C PHE A 73 -18.11 13.29 -7.68
N GLY A 74 -17.82 14.12 -6.66
CA GLY A 74 -18.79 15.08 -6.11
C GLY A 74 -19.34 16.02 -7.20
N ARG A 75 -18.45 16.61 -8.01
CA ARG A 75 -18.81 17.46 -9.16
C ARG A 75 -19.74 16.73 -10.15
N ARG A 76 -19.39 15.52 -10.54
CA ARG A 76 -20.12 14.76 -11.57
C ARG A 76 -21.48 14.26 -11.12
N VAL A 77 -21.63 13.92 -9.84
CA VAL A 77 -22.94 13.58 -9.28
C VAL A 77 -23.90 14.75 -9.41
N GLN A 78 -23.43 15.98 -9.21
CA GLN A 78 -24.25 17.18 -9.33
C GLN A 78 -24.63 17.49 -10.78
N THR A 79 -23.75 17.20 -11.76
CA THR A 79 -24.00 17.52 -13.18
C THR A 79 -24.73 16.42 -13.95
N ASP A 80 -24.33 15.16 -13.77
CA ASP A 80 -24.72 14.03 -14.63
C ASP A 80 -25.65 13.02 -13.92
N GLY A 81 -25.89 13.22 -12.62
CA GLY A 81 -26.58 12.27 -11.76
C GLY A 81 -25.69 11.13 -11.25
N ALA A 82 -26.17 10.42 -10.21
CA ALA A 82 -25.38 9.42 -9.50
C ALA A 82 -25.01 8.21 -10.38
N VAL A 83 -25.99 7.61 -11.06
CA VAL A 83 -25.82 6.38 -11.85
C VAL A 83 -24.79 6.59 -12.97
N SER A 84 -24.94 7.68 -13.72
CA SER A 84 -24.02 8.06 -14.80
C SER A 84 -22.59 8.28 -14.29
N ALA A 85 -22.43 8.90 -13.12
CA ALA A 85 -21.13 9.10 -12.50
C ALA A 85 -20.46 7.76 -12.13
N TYR A 86 -21.20 6.83 -11.54
CA TYR A 86 -20.69 5.49 -11.20
C TYR A 86 -20.28 4.70 -12.45
N LEU A 87 -21.16 4.59 -13.46
CA LEU A 87 -20.86 3.85 -14.70
C LEU A 87 -19.63 4.40 -15.42
N ARG A 88 -19.49 5.73 -15.45
CA ARG A 88 -18.34 6.39 -16.06
C ARG A 88 -17.04 6.09 -15.32
N VAL A 89 -17.07 6.07 -13.98
CA VAL A 89 -15.91 5.67 -13.19
C VAL A 89 -15.54 4.21 -13.48
N VAL A 90 -16.50 3.30 -13.42
CA VAL A 90 -16.26 1.87 -13.70
C VAL A 90 -15.65 1.70 -15.09
N ARG A 91 -16.22 2.35 -16.12
CA ARG A 91 -15.66 2.31 -17.49
C ARG A 91 -14.22 2.83 -17.55
N ARG A 92 -13.91 3.92 -16.86
CA ARG A 92 -12.54 4.46 -16.79
C ARG A 92 -11.59 3.49 -16.11
N LEU A 93 -12.01 2.88 -15.01
CA LEU A 93 -11.18 1.92 -14.27
C LEU A 93 -10.96 0.64 -15.06
N LEU A 94 -11.98 0.13 -15.76
CA LEU A 94 -11.83 -0.99 -16.70
C LEU A 94 -10.86 -0.64 -17.83
N GLY A 95 -10.94 0.57 -18.39
CA GLY A 95 -9.95 1.05 -19.37
C GLY A 95 -8.53 1.05 -18.80
N LEU A 96 -8.35 1.48 -17.54
CA LEU A 96 -7.05 1.46 -16.86
C LEU A 96 -6.55 0.03 -16.60
N VAL A 97 -7.43 -0.89 -16.23
CA VAL A 97 -7.12 -2.33 -16.11
C VAL A 97 -6.64 -2.87 -17.46
N LEU A 98 -7.37 -2.61 -18.55
CA LEU A 98 -6.98 -3.05 -19.90
C LEU A 98 -5.61 -2.50 -20.30
N VAL A 99 -5.38 -1.20 -20.09
CA VAL A 99 -4.08 -0.57 -20.36
C VAL A 99 -2.98 -1.21 -19.53
N SER A 100 -3.22 -1.49 -18.24
CA SER A 100 -2.23 -2.15 -17.38
C SER A 100 -1.87 -3.55 -17.87
N LEU A 101 -2.85 -4.34 -18.32
CA LEU A 101 -2.63 -5.68 -18.86
C LEU A 101 -1.83 -5.66 -20.16
N ILE A 102 -2.01 -4.63 -20.99
CA ILE A 102 -1.26 -4.46 -22.25
C ILE A 102 0.18 -4.02 -21.95
N ILE A 103 0.36 -2.99 -21.12
CA ILE A 103 1.68 -2.41 -20.83
C ILE A 103 2.56 -3.40 -20.06
N TYR A 104 1.99 -4.17 -19.14
CA TYR A 104 2.77 -5.07 -18.28
C TYR A 104 2.94 -6.50 -18.83
N ARG A 105 2.63 -6.72 -20.11
CA ARG A 105 2.73 -8.02 -20.80
C ARG A 105 4.09 -8.28 -21.48
N VAL A 106 5.18 -7.74 -20.94
CA VAL A 106 6.45 -7.63 -21.70
C VAL A 106 7.30 -8.92 -21.72
N SER A 107 6.98 -9.96 -20.96
CA SER A 107 7.74 -11.23 -21.03
C SER A 107 6.89 -12.40 -21.52
N PRO A 108 7.40 -13.21 -22.48
CA PRO A 108 6.77 -14.48 -22.85
C PRO A 108 6.62 -15.35 -21.60
N VAL A 109 5.41 -15.86 -21.37
CA VAL A 109 5.09 -16.76 -20.26
C VAL A 109 5.80 -18.12 -20.42
N ALA A 110 6.10 -18.50 -21.65
CA ALA A 110 6.89 -19.66 -22.01
C ALA A 110 7.74 -19.32 -23.24
N LYS A 111 8.91 -19.96 -23.36
CA LYS A 111 9.80 -19.82 -24.53
C LYS A 111 9.39 -20.77 -25.66
N THR A 112 8.75 -21.89 -25.33
CA THR A 112 8.24 -22.86 -26.30
C THR A 112 6.76 -23.20 -26.06
N TRP A 113 6.11 -23.71 -27.10
CA TRP A 113 4.71 -24.17 -27.00
C TRP A 113 4.57 -25.38 -26.06
N GLU A 114 5.57 -26.27 -26.03
CA GLU A 114 5.60 -27.43 -25.13
C GLU A 114 5.70 -27.00 -23.67
N GLU A 115 6.52 -25.99 -23.37
CA GLU A 115 6.63 -25.41 -22.03
C GLU A 115 5.29 -24.80 -21.60
N LEU A 116 4.59 -24.09 -22.49
CA LEU A 116 3.25 -23.55 -22.23
C LEU A 116 2.21 -24.66 -21.95
N GLN A 117 2.24 -25.76 -22.71
CA GLN A 117 1.37 -26.91 -22.48
C GLN A 117 1.66 -27.59 -21.14
N SER A 118 2.94 -27.67 -20.75
CA SER A 118 3.35 -28.26 -19.47
C SER A 118 2.99 -27.40 -18.24
N LEU A 119 3.00 -26.08 -18.38
CA LEU A 119 2.59 -25.13 -17.33
C LEU A 119 1.06 -25.17 -17.07
N GLY A 120 0.29 -25.53 -18.10
CA GLY A 120 -1.16 -25.45 -18.07
C GLY A 120 -1.70 -24.02 -17.95
N ILE A 121 -3.02 -23.87 -17.97
CA ILE A 121 -3.70 -22.55 -17.93
C ILE A 121 -3.38 -21.81 -16.62
N TRP A 122 -3.34 -22.52 -15.50
CA TRP A 122 -3.08 -21.91 -14.19
C TRP A 122 -1.62 -21.51 -14.01
N GLY A 123 -0.65 -22.31 -14.46
CA GLY A 123 0.76 -21.91 -14.44
C GLY A 123 1.02 -20.69 -15.33
N ALA A 124 0.33 -20.60 -16.46
CA ALA A 124 0.46 -19.46 -17.37
C ALA A 124 -0.12 -18.14 -16.81
N ILE A 125 -1.02 -18.20 -15.82
CA ILE A 125 -1.69 -17.02 -15.25
C ILE A 125 -1.17 -16.68 -13.86
N ALA A 126 -0.85 -17.66 -13.02
CA ALA A 126 -0.50 -17.45 -11.61
C ALA A 126 0.71 -16.52 -11.42
N ASP A 127 1.79 -16.75 -12.19
CA ASP A 127 3.01 -15.95 -12.11
C ASP A 127 2.82 -14.50 -12.60
N PRO A 128 2.25 -14.27 -13.80
CA PRO A 128 1.89 -12.92 -14.24
C PRO A 128 0.93 -12.23 -13.29
N LEU A 129 -0.07 -12.94 -12.77
CA LEU A 129 -1.05 -12.38 -11.83
C LEU A 129 -0.36 -11.89 -10.56
N LYS A 130 0.56 -12.66 -10.00
CA LYS A 130 1.24 -12.34 -8.74
C LYS A 130 2.22 -11.17 -8.87
N ARG A 131 2.94 -11.08 -9.99
CA ARG A 131 4.08 -10.17 -10.14
C ARG A 131 3.91 -9.11 -11.23
N ASN A 132 3.44 -9.51 -12.42
CA ASN A 132 3.53 -8.66 -13.60
C ASN A 132 2.30 -7.77 -13.78
N TRP A 133 1.10 -8.33 -13.63
CA TRP A 133 -0.16 -7.62 -13.85
C TRP A 133 -0.48 -6.65 -12.72
N PHE A 134 -0.14 -7.00 -11.48
CA PHE A 134 -0.33 -6.15 -10.29
C PHE A 134 0.88 -5.25 -10.05
N GLN A 135 1.04 -4.28 -10.94
CA GLN A 135 1.92 -3.12 -10.74
C GLN A 135 1.06 -1.85 -10.54
N THR A 136 1.72 -0.69 -10.48
CA THR A 136 1.12 0.61 -10.16
C THR A 136 -0.23 0.89 -10.84
N LEU A 137 -0.37 0.75 -12.16
CA LEU A 137 -1.62 1.08 -12.87
C LEU A 137 -2.79 0.17 -12.46
N MET A 138 -2.55 -1.12 -12.30
CA MET A 138 -3.56 -2.08 -11.85
C MET A 138 -3.98 -1.79 -10.41
N HIS A 139 -3.01 -1.52 -9.52
CA HIS A 139 -3.31 -1.14 -8.14
C HIS A 139 -4.16 0.11 -8.05
N ILE A 140 -3.86 1.15 -8.84
CA ILE A 140 -4.69 2.36 -8.90
C ILE A 140 -6.12 2.01 -9.33
N ALA A 141 -6.27 1.18 -10.37
CA ALA A 141 -7.58 0.76 -10.87
C ALA A 141 -8.39 -0.01 -9.82
N VAL A 142 -7.83 -1.09 -9.29
CA VAL A 142 -8.51 -2.00 -8.35
C VAL A 142 -8.80 -1.30 -7.03
N THR A 143 -7.86 -0.52 -6.50
CA THR A 143 -8.08 0.26 -5.26
C THR A 143 -9.19 1.29 -5.45
N SER A 144 -9.18 2.02 -6.57
CA SER A 144 -10.24 2.99 -6.87
C SER A 144 -11.61 2.32 -7.02
N LEU A 145 -11.65 1.13 -7.64
CA LEU A 145 -12.88 0.35 -7.79
C LEU A 145 -13.38 -0.13 -6.42
N TRP A 146 -12.47 -0.61 -5.58
CA TRP A 146 -12.78 -1.10 -4.23
C TRP A 146 -13.37 -0.01 -3.32
N ILE A 147 -12.87 1.23 -3.37
CA ILE A 147 -13.40 2.33 -2.56
C ILE A 147 -14.64 3.02 -3.17
N THR A 148 -14.98 2.70 -4.42
CA THR A 148 -16.11 3.31 -5.15
C THR A 148 -17.45 3.23 -4.37
N PRO A 149 -17.82 2.10 -3.73
CA PRO A 149 -19.08 2.02 -2.99
C PRO A 149 -19.19 3.03 -1.83
N VAL A 150 -18.07 3.35 -1.18
CA VAL A 150 -18.05 4.25 -0.01
C VAL A 150 -17.63 5.68 -0.34
N ILE A 151 -17.29 5.99 -1.60
CA ILE A 151 -16.70 7.28 -2.00
C ILE A 151 -17.57 8.49 -1.65
N ARG A 152 -18.90 8.32 -1.61
CA ARG A 152 -19.88 9.36 -1.25
C ARG A 152 -20.29 9.37 0.21
N SER A 153 -19.94 8.32 0.94
CA SER A 153 -20.39 8.17 2.31
C SER A 153 -19.72 9.21 3.22
N ARG A 154 -20.33 9.44 4.39
CA ARG A 154 -19.74 10.27 5.45
C ARG A 154 -18.36 9.75 5.86
N ALA A 155 -17.55 10.62 6.47
CA ALA A 155 -16.19 10.30 6.90
C ALA A 155 -16.09 9.01 7.72
N SER A 156 -17.01 8.80 8.69
CA SER A 156 -16.99 7.62 9.55
C SER A 156 -17.15 6.29 8.80
N VAL A 157 -18.00 6.24 7.76
CA VAL A 157 -18.20 5.03 6.95
C VAL A 157 -16.95 4.73 6.13
N ARG A 158 -16.30 5.76 5.57
CA ARG A 158 -15.04 5.60 4.84
C ARG A 158 -13.90 5.15 5.76
N ILE A 159 -13.80 5.72 6.96
CA ILE A 159 -12.85 5.28 7.98
C ILE A 159 -13.12 3.82 8.37
N GLY A 160 -14.39 3.45 8.60
CA GLY A 160 -14.77 2.06 8.89
C GLY A 160 -14.39 1.11 7.75
N PHE A 161 -14.59 1.51 6.49
CA PHE A 161 -14.21 0.73 5.32
C PHE A 161 -12.70 0.60 5.14
N MET A 162 -11.94 1.65 5.47
CA MET A 162 -10.48 1.63 5.52
C MET A 162 -9.98 0.63 6.57
N VAL A 163 -10.54 0.67 7.78
CA VAL A 163 -10.23 -0.29 8.86
C VAL A 163 -10.62 -1.71 8.45
N LEU A 164 -11.80 -1.90 7.86
CA LEU A 164 -12.25 -3.19 7.33
C LEU A 164 -11.25 -3.76 6.32
N SER A 165 -10.77 -2.93 5.39
CA SER A 165 -9.79 -3.35 4.37
C SER A 165 -8.45 -3.72 5.00
N ALA A 166 -7.98 -2.94 5.97
CA ALA A 166 -6.76 -3.23 6.72
C ALA A 166 -6.86 -4.55 7.50
N VAL A 167 -7.97 -4.77 8.21
CA VAL A 167 -8.23 -6.01 8.97
C VAL A 167 -8.34 -7.20 8.02
N ALA A 168 -9.06 -7.06 6.90
CA ALA A 168 -9.15 -8.11 5.89
C ALA A 168 -7.78 -8.51 5.36
N HIS A 169 -6.88 -7.54 5.11
CA HIS A 169 -5.52 -7.83 4.67
C HIS A 169 -4.72 -8.62 5.72
N VAL A 170 -4.82 -8.26 7.01
CA VAL A 170 -4.17 -8.99 8.10
C VAL A 170 -4.69 -10.42 8.21
N ILE A 171 -6.02 -10.60 8.16
CA ILE A 171 -6.66 -11.93 8.25
C ILE A 171 -6.23 -12.81 7.08
N LEU A 172 -6.29 -12.30 5.84
CA LEU A 172 -5.86 -13.05 4.65
C LEU A 172 -4.37 -13.37 4.70
N SER A 173 -3.56 -12.42 5.20
CA SER A 173 -2.12 -12.60 5.43
C SER A 173 -1.81 -13.69 6.44
N TYR A 174 -2.58 -13.76 7.52
CA TYR A 174 -2.47 -14.81 8.54
C TYR A 174 -2.74 -16.19 7.95
N TYR A 175 -3.77 -16.34 7.13
CA TYR A 175 -4.13 -17.66 6.58
C TYR A 175 -3.19 -18.14 5.48
N PHE A 176 -2.81 -17.29 4.54
CA PHE A 176 -1.95 -17.71 3.42
C PHE A 176 -1.22 -16.57 2.71
N TYR A 177 -1.76 -15.35 2.74
CA TYR A 177 -1.35 -14.35 1.75
C TYR A 177 0.08 -13.84 1.97
N PHE A 178 0.52 -13.69 3.22
CA PHE A 178 1.86 -13.18 3.51
C PHE A 178 2.96 -14.16 3.06
N THR A 179 2.75 -15.44 3.32
CA THR A 179 3.68 -16.50 2.88
C THR A 179 3.62 -16.68 1.37
N TRP A 180 2.42 -16.62 0.78
CA TRP A 180 2.23 -16.68 -0.67
C TRP A 180 2.94 -15.53 -1.38
N VAL A 181 2.72 -14.27 -0.99
CA VAL A 181 3.31 -13.09 -1.66
C VAL A 181 4.84 -13.04 -1.55
N ASN A 182 5.41 -13.59 -0.46
CA ASN A 182 6.86 -13.67 -0.25
C ASN A 182 7.52 -14.96 -0.78
N SER A 183 6.73 -15.93 -1.25
CA SER A 183 7.26 -17.12 -1.94
C SER A 183 7.66 -16.78 -3.38
N PRO A 184 8.66 -17.44 -3.98
CA PRO A 184 9.00 -17.26 -5.39
C PRO A 184 7.85 -17.64 -6.35
N PRO A 185 7.61 -16.88 -7.45
CA PRO A 185 8.12 -15.52 -7.68
C PRO A 185 7.50 -14.54 -6.67
N ASN A 186 8.31 -13.65 -6.10
CA ASN A 186 7.81 -12.67 -5.14
C ASN A 186 6.80 -11.72 -5.79
N GLY A 187 5.77 -11.34 -5.04
CA GLY A 187 4.88 -10.25 -5.41
C GLY A 187 5.59 -8.89 -5.41
N ILE A 188 4.93 -7.89 -5.99
CA ILE A 188 5.36 -6.49 -6.02
C ILE A 188 4.18 -5.66 -5.49
N ASP A 189 4.46 -4.60 -4.74
CA ASP A 189 3.43 -3.65 -4.26
C ASP A 189 2.25 -4.28 -3.50
N GLY A 190 2.51 -5.38 -2.78
CA GLY A 190 1.49 -6.12 -2.05
C GLY A 190 0.70 -7.09 -2.93
N GLY A 191 1.00 -7.24 -4.22
CA GLY A 191 0.40 -8.22 -5.14
C GLY A 191 -1.11 -8.05 -5.35
N PRO A 192 -1.83 -9.09 -5.80
CA PRO A 192 -3.27 -9.03 -6.06
C PRO A 192 -4.17 -8.49 -4.94
N LEU A 193 -3.79 -8.66 -3.67
CA LEU A 193 -4.53 -8.14 -2.52
C LEU A 193 -3.95 -6.85 -1.94
N GLY A 194 -2.89 -6.28 -2.53
CA GLY A 194 -2.30 -5.03 -2.05
C GLY A 194 -3.27 -3.85 -2.10
N PHE A 195 -4.32 -3.90 -2.94
CA PHE A 195 -5.38 -2.88 -2.95
C PHE A 195 -6.04 -2.68 -1.58
N LEU A 196 -6.05 -3.71 -0.72
CA LEU A 196 -6.61 -3.62 0.62
C LEU A 196 -5.83 -2.66 1.51
N THR A 197 -4.50 -2.62 1.40
CA THR A 197 -3.67 -1.67 2.17
C THR A 197 -3.51 -0.34 1.44
N TRP A 198 -3.49 -0.33 0.10
CA TRP A 198 -3.57 0.89 -0.70
C TRP A 198 -4.87 1.68 -0.51
N THR A 199 -5.92 1.04 0.01
CA THR A 199 -7.14 1.70 0.47
C THR A 199 -6.87 2.73 1.55
N ILE A 200 -5.87 2.54 2.40
CA ILE A 200 -5.51 3.45 3.50
C ILE A 200 -5.14 4.85 2.96
N PRO A 201 -4.06 5.02 2.16
CA PRO A 201 -3.73 6.34 1.62
C PRO A 201 -4.85 6.90 0.75
N ALA A 202 -5.54 6.08 -0.04
CA ALA A 202 -6.63 6.53 -0.89
C ALA A 202 -7.79 7.13 -0.08
N ILE A 203 -8.26 6.44 0.97
CA ILE A 203 -9.33 6.94 1.83
C ILE A 203 -8.88 8.17 2.61
N ILE A 204 -7.65 8.20 3.15
CA ILE A 204 -7.09 9.40 3.81
C ILE A 204 -7.12 10.60 2.84
N GLY A 205 -6.79 10.39 1.57
CA GLY A 205 -6.93 11.39 0.51
C GLY A 205 -8.36 11.91 0.36
N THR A 206 -9.36 11.04 0.43
CA THR A 206 -10.77 11.47 0.39
C THR A 206 -11.17 12.30 1.61
N LEU A 207 -10.62 12.02 2.80
CA LEU A 207 -10.91 12.77 4.02
C LEU A 207 -10.24 14.16 3.98
N ALA A 208 -9.00 14.21 3.50
CA ALA A 208 -8.30 15.46 3.26
C ALA A 208 -9.03 16.34 2.24
N CYS A 209 -9.65 15.73 1.22
CA CYS A 209 -10.49 16.46 0.26
C CYS A 209 -11.66 17.16 0.95
N ASP A 210 -12.36 16.50 1.87
CA ASP A 210 -13.49 17.13 2.56
C ASP A 210 -13.02 18.29 3.43
N TRP A 211 -11.92 18.14 4.18
CA TRP A 211 -11.38 19.26 4.98
C TRP A 211 -10.96 20.46 4.15
N VAL A 212 -10.45 20.24 2.93
CA VAL A 212 -10.04 21.32 2.03
C VAL A 212 -11.25 21.97 1.37
N VAL A 213 -12.25 21.20 0.95
CA VAL A 213 -13.42 21.72 0.23
C VAL A 213 -14.46 22.33 1.17
N GLU A 214 -14.67 21.76 2.36
CA GLU A 214 -15.64 22.26 3.34
C GLU A 214 -15.13 23.49 4.10
N ALA A 215 -13.81 23.77 4.08
CA ALA A 215 -13.24 24.94 4.74
C ALA A 215 -13.88 26.26 4.25
N GLU A 216 -14.26 27.13 5.20
CA GLU A 216 -14.63 28.52 4.94
C GLU A 216 -13.35 29.36 5.07
N GLY A 217 -12.71 29.67 3.93
CA GLY A 217 -11.45 30.42 3.89
C GLY A 217 -10.23 29.51 3.72
N LEU A 218 -9.23 29.66 4.60
CA LEU A 218 -8.00 28.86 4.53
C LEU A 218 -8.27 27.41 4.95
N PRO A 219 -7.59 26.42 4.33
CA PRO A 219 -7.74 25.02 4.70
C PRO A 219 -7.36 24.79 6.17
N ARG A 220 -8.04 23.85 6.83
CA ARG A 220 -7.79 23.50 8.24
C ARG A 220 -6.49 22.70 8.39
N VAL A 221 -5.34 23.39 8.33
CA VAL A 221 -4.00 22.78 8.36
C VAL A 221 -3.70 22.07 9.67
N LYS A 222 -4.14 22.63 10.82
CA LYS A 222 -3.86 22.05 12.15
C LYS A 222 -4.38 20.60 12.30
N PRO A 223 -5.67 20.30 12.01
CA PRO A 223 -6.15 18.92 12.00
C PRO A 223 -5.39 18.01 11.04
N ILE A 224 -5.04 18.50 9.85
CA ILE A 224 -4.26 17.73 8.87
C ILE A 224 -2.91 17.33 9.48
N LEU A 225 -2.14 18.29 10.01
CA LEU A 225 -0.85 18.01 10.62
C LEU A 225 -0.93 17.08 11.83
N PHE A 226 -1.93 17.29 12.70
CA PHE A 226 -2.15 16.44 13.86
C PHE A 226 -2.43 14.98 13.44
N TRP A 227 -3.35 14.78 12.50
CA TRP A 227 -3.69 13.43 12.04
C TRP A 227 -2.59 12.80 11.21
N SER A 228 -1.81 13.58 10.45
CA SER A 228 -0.59 13.07 9.80
C SER A 228 0.40 12.53 10.84
N PHE A 229 0.67 13.28 11.91
CA PHE A 229 1.54 12.81 12.98
C PHE A 229 0.98 11.58 13.69
N ALA A 230 -0.32 11.58 14.02
CA ALA A 230 -0.98 10.45 14.67
C ALA A 230 -0.91 9.17 13.82
N LEU A 231 -1.12 9.26 12.50
CA LEU A 231 -1.05 8.12 11.59
C LEU A 231 0.39 7.60 11.41
N MET A 232 1.38 8.50 11.33
CA MET A 232 2.79 8.09 11.30
C MET A 232 3.19 7.37 12.60
N LEU A 233 2.77 7.90 13.76
CA LEU A 233 3.02 7.28 15.05
C LEU A 233 2.32 5.93 15.16
N LEU A 234 1.09 5.80 14.66
CA LEU A 234 0.35 4.55 14.63
C LEU A 234 1.04 3.50 13.75
N GLY A 235 1.50 3.87 12.55
CA GLY A 235 2.25 2.97 11.67
C GLY A 235 3.52 2.44 12.33
N TRP A 236 4.29 3.33 12.95
CA TRP A 236 5.49 2.95 13.71
C TRP A 236 5.16 2.10 14.96
N ALA A 237 4.08 2.41 15.68
CA ALA A 237 3.63 1.59 16.80
C ALA A 237 3.23 0.17 16.35
N ILE A 238 2.61 0.03 15.17
CA ILE A 238 2.31 -1.27 14.56
C ILE A 238 3.62 -1.98 14.17
N SER A 239 4.61 -1.26 13.64
CA SER A 239 5.90 -1.85 13.26
C SER A 239 6.70 -2.40 14.44
N CYS A 240 6.48 -1.88 15.65
CA CYS A 240 7.08 -2.39 16.88
C CYS A 240 6.78 -3.88 17.14
N GLY A 241 5.66 -4.40 16.63
CA GLY A 241 5.32 -5.83 16.70
C GLY A 241 6.39 -6.75 16.09
N THR A 242 7.24 -6.21 15.22
CA THR A 242 8.35 -6.96 14.60
C THR A 242 9.40 -7.45 15.62
N ARG A 243 9.55 -6.77 16.77
CA ARG A 243 10.51 -7.14 17.83
C ARG A 243 10.21 -8.48 18.48
N LEU A 244 8.99 -9.00 18.34
CA LEU A 244 8.59 -10.33 18.80
C LEU A 244 9.21 -11.46 17.94
N TYR A 245 9.80 -11.12 16.80
CA TYR A 245 10.40 -12.06 15.85
C TYR A 245 11.94 -12.02 15.84
N ASN A 246 12.55 -11.44 16.87
CA ASN A 246 13.99 -11.50 17.06
C ASN A 246 14.41 -12.95 17.38
N VAL A 247 15.49 -13.41 16.75
CA VAL A 247 16.05 -14.74 16.96
C VAL A 247 16.97 -14.71 18.19
N PRO A 248 16.75 -15.57 19.20
CA PRO A 248 17.63 -15.65 20.37
C PRO A 248 19.08 -15.93 19.95
N VAL A 249 20.06 -15.30 20.61
CA VAL A 249 21.49 -15.39 20.24
C VAL A 249 21.95 -16.86 20.10
N ALA A 250 21.53 -17.73 21.01
CA ALA A 250 21.86 -19.16 20.97
C ALA A 250 21.33 -19.90 19.72
N ALA A 251 20.32 -19.36 19.04
CA ALA A 251 19.67 -19.95 17.88
C ALA A 251 20.09 -19.29 16.54
N GLN A 252 20.87 -18.20 16.56
CA GLN A 252 21.30 -17.47 15.35
C GLN A 252 22.32 -18.26 14.51
N SER A 253 23.16 -19.08 15.16
CA SER A 253 24.15 -19.93 14.50
C SER A 253 23.57 -21.25 13.96
N THR A 254 22.28 -21.53 14.18
CA THR A 254 21.67 -22.78 13.74
C THR A 254 21.42 -22.75 12.22
N PRO A 255 21.91 -23.74 11.44
CA PRO A 255 21.76 -23.75 9.98
C PRO A 255 20.31 -23.69 9.49
N ALA A 256 19.35 -24.22 10.27
CA ALA A 256 17.93 -24.16 9.98
C ALA A 256 17.39 -22.71 9.96
N ASN A 257 17.79 -21.89 10.94
CA ASN A 257 17.38 -20.49 11.04
C ASN A 257 18.03 -19.61 9.98
N GLN A 258 19.26 -19.93 9.57
CA GLN A 258 19.94 -19.21 8.49
C GLN A 258 19.29 -19.44 7.12
N ARG A 259 18.66 -20.61 6.91
CA ARG A 259 17.96 -20.92 5.66
C ARG A 259 16.51 -20.43 5.65
N GLN A 260 15.89 -20.28 6.81
CA GLN A 260 14.49 -19.88 6.92
C GLN A 260 14.34 -18.35 6.91
N LYS A 261 13.74 -17.84 5.82
CA LYS A 261 13.52 -16.41 5.62
C LYS A 261 12.36 -15.83 6.41
N LEU A 262 11.22 -16.51 6.35
CA LEU A 262 9.98 -16.10 7.01
C LEU A 262 9.88 -16.79 8.36
N ALA A 263 9.37 -16.09 9.38
CA ALA A 263 9.00 -16.73 10.63
C ALA A 263 7.96 -17.84 10.39
N SER A 264 7.93 -18.87 11.24
CA SER A 264 6.96 -19.97 11.20
C SER A 264 5.53 -19.46 11.21
N HIS A 265 5.23 -18.53 12.12
CA HIS A 265 3.95 -17.86 12.26
C HIS A 265 4.12 -16.35 12.08
N PRO A 266 4.20 -15.84 10.84
CA PRO A 266 4.74 -14.50 10.58
C PRO A 266 3.79 -13.33 10.90
N ILE A 267 2.57 -13.60 11.36
CA ILE A 267 1.57 -12.55 11.67
C ILE A 267 1.30 -12.55 13.18
N ILE A 268 0.95 -13.70 13.75
CA ILE A 268 0.70 -13.85 15.18
C ILE A 268 1.87 -14.63 15.77
N PRO A 269 2.59 -14.08 16.76
CA PRO A 269 3.73 -14.75 17.36
C PRO A 269 3.29 -15.96 18.18
N ASP A 270 4.13 -16.99 18.21
CA ASP A 270 3.92 -18.19 19.01
C ASP A 270 4.12 -17.92 20.51
N GLU A 271 3.58 -18.81 21.35
CA GLU A 271 3.75 -18.73 22.81
C GLU A 271 5.22 -18.66 23.23
N ALA A 272 6.10 -19.38 22.52
CA ALA A 272 7.53 -19.37 22.79
C ALA A 272 8.15 -17.98 22.54
N GLN A 273 7.74 -17.30 21.47
CA GLN A 273 8.22 -15.96 21.13
C GLN A 273 7.70 -14.93 22.14
N LEU A 274 6.45 -15.05 22.56
CA LEU A 274 5.86 -14.20 23.59
C LEU A 274 6.57 -14.38 24.93
N LYS A 275 6.78 -15.62 25.38
CA LYS A 275 7.50 -15.94 26.62
C LYS A 275 8.95 -15.45 26.57
N ALA A 276 9.62 -15.59 25.44
CA ALA A 276 10.99 -15.11 25.25
C ALA A 276 11.12 -13.59 25.38
N LYS A 277 10.04 -12.82 25.16
CA LYS A 277 10.02 -11.37 25.38
C LYS A 277 9.47 -10.92 26.72
N GLN A 278 8.84 -11.78 27.50
CA GLN A 278 8.31 -11.39 28.81
C GLN A 278 9.43 -10.96 29.76
N GLY A 279 9.27 -9.80 30.41
CA GLY A 279 10.22 -9.27 31.39
C GLY A 279 11.33 -8.38 30.82
N GLU A 280 11.38 -8.22 29.49
CA GLU A 280 12.30 -7.29 28.83
C GLU A 280 11.91 -5.82 29.06
N PRO A 281 12.86 -4.88 29.06
CA PRO A 281 12.55 -3.46 29.20
C PRO A 281 11.78 -2.92 27.99
N LEU A 282 11.03 -1.82 28.15
CA LEU A 282 10.22 -1.23 27.08
C LEU A 282 11.02 -0.94 25.80
N SER A 283 12.29 -0.55 25.92
CA SER A 283 13.18 -0.30 24.78
C SER A 283 13.33 -1.49 23.84
N GLU A 284 13.21 -2.72 24.35
CA GLU A 284 13.29 -3.95 23.55
C GLU A 284 12.04 -4.21 22.71
N TYR A 285 10.93 -3.57 23.05
CA TYR A 285 9.67 -3.63 22.29
C TYR A 285 9.58 -2.54 21.21
N LEU A 286 10.42 -1.51 21.28
CA LEU A 286 10.43 -0.44 20.28
C LEU A 286 11.25 -0.88 19.06
N ALA A 287 10.62 -0.84 17.88
CA ALA A 287 11.33 -1.04 16.63
C ALA A 287 12.22 0.16 16.30
N GLU A 288 13.15 -0.06 15.38
CA GLU A 288 13.98 0.99 14.82
C GLU A 288 13.09 2.09 14.22
N PRO A 289 13.46 3.37 14.32
CA PRO A 289 12.71 4.46 13.68
C PRO A 289 12.55 4.25 12.17
N PRO A 290 11.55 4.88 11.53
CA PRO A 290 11.45 4.89 10.08
C PRO A 290 12.79 5.31 9.43
N PHE A 291 13.13 4.73 8.28
CA PHE A 291 14.39 4.95 7.55
C PHE A 291 15.65 4.38 8.20
N VAL A 292 15.56 3.73 9.36
CA VAL A 292 16.69 3.01 9.96
C VAL A 292 16.60 1.53 9.58
N LYS A 293 17.72 0.97 9.10
CA LYS A 293 17.79 -0.42 8.69
C LYS A 293 17.69 -1.33 9.94
N PRO A 294 16.76 -2.31 9.97
CA PRO A 294 16.66 -3.28 11.04
C PRO A 294 17.82 -4.29 10.99
N PRO A 295 17.98 -5.09 12.05
CA PRO A 295 18.88 -6.25 12.06
C PRO A 295 18.69 -7.16 10.84
N GLU A 296 19.77 -7.88 10.51
CA GLU A 296 19.76 -8.87 9.43
C GLU A 296 18.84 -10.07 9.73
N GLN A 297 18.55 -10.86 8.70
CA GLN A 297 17.56 -11.95 8.76
C GLN A 297 17.89 -13.03 9.80
N ASP A 298 19.18 -13.25 10.07
CA ASP A 298 19.68 -14.16 11.10
C ASP A 298 19.33 -13.68 12.52
N GLN A 299 19.15 -12.37 12.70
CA GLN A 299 18.80 -11.74 13.98
C GLN A 299 17.31 -11.44 14.09
N ARG A 300 16.62 -11.18 12.97
CA ARG A 300 15.16 -10.99 12.93
C ARG A 300 14.54 -11.64 11.71
N GLN A 301 13.71 -12.65 11.93
CA GLN A 301 13.00 -13.32 10.85
C GLN A 301 11.94 -12.40 10.24
N TRP A 302 11.71 -12.54 8.92
CA TRP A 302 10.73 -11.73 8.22
C TRP A 302 9.32 -12.06 8.71
N ASN A 303 8.58 -11.00 9.03
CA ASN A 303 7.23 -11.06 9.58
C ASN A 303 6.40 -9.89 9.02
N TYR A 304 5.09 -9.98 9.24
CA TYR A 304 4.11 -9.05 8.69
C TYR A 304 4.23 -7.62 9.24
N TRP A 305 4.85 -7.44 10.41
CA TRP A 305 4.98 -6.14 11.06
C TRP A 305 6.26 -5.40 10.66
N MET A 306 7.10 -6.00 9.80
CA MET A 306 8.20 -5.27 9.16
C MET A 306 7.64 -4.39 8.05
N MET A 307 8.13 -3.15 7.97
CA MET A 307 7.79 -2.25 6.85
C MET A 307 8.26 -2.87 5.53
N SER A 308 7.32 -3.30 4.71
CA SER A 308 7.61 -4.00 3.47
C SER A 308 6.61 -3.61 2.37
N GLN A 309 7.11 -2.90 1.36
CA GLN A 309 6.39 -2.63 0.11
C GLN A 309 5.91 -3.92 -0.57
N ARG A 310 6.75 -4.96 -0.61
CA ARG A 310 6.46 -6.23 -1.30
C ARG A 310 5.17 -6.90 -0.83
N ALA A 311 5.01 -7.01 0.48
CA ALA A 311 3.83 -7.61 1.10
C ALA A 311 2.72 -6.58 1.39
N GLY A 312 2.94 -5.28 1.13
CA GLY A 312 1.99 -4.22 1.42
C GLY A 312 1.55 -4.23 2.88
N THR A 313 2.49 -4.36 3.82
CA THR A 313 2.24 -4.45 5.27
C THR A 313 1.55 -3.20 5.81
N LEU A 314 0.85 -3.32 6.95
CA LEU A 314 0.17 -2.16 7.57
C LEU A 314 1.12 -1.16 8.25
N SER A 315 2.27 -1.65 8.70
CA SER A 315 3.36 -0.89 9.31
C SER A 315 4.08 0.01 8.31
#